data_AF-L5N0R5-F1
#
_entry.id   AF-L5N0R5-F1
#
_cell.length_a   1.000
_cell.length_b   1.000
_cell.length_c   1.000
_cell.angle_alpha   90.00
_cell.angle_beta   90.00
_cell.angle_gamma   90.00
#
_symmetry.space_group_name_H-M   'P 1'
#
loop_
_entity.id
_entity.type
_entity.pdbx_description
1 polymer ?
#
loop_
_entity_poly.entity_id
_entity_poly.type
_entity_poly.pdbx_seq_one_letter_code
_entity_poly.pdbx_strand_id
1 'polypeptide(L)'
;MKKLIFTFLLLLLALTPLLLGAKNVSAMCYGGWSIGEPSPMGDTTRDSNIVTDEHSSIKGGATIECGGGSPRGWGSVRSGSTYSHTTSKGTKIYNRSGGSSRANSDFWNTVSPGASYKKYVKYDGSTTFVKFPKEGNVRYYKSHSGQEPSLWFGKEKIRYK
;
A
#
# COMPACT_ATOMS: atom_id res chain seq x y z
N MET A 1 -53.71 12.88 14.97
CA MET A 1 -52.50 12.91 15.82
C MET A 1 -51.58 11.69 15.71
N LYS A 2 -52.01 10.51 15.22
CA LYS A 2 -51.14 9.32 15.10
C LYS A 2 -50.15 9.32 13.91
N LYS A 3 -50.44 10.06 12.83
CA LYS A 3 -49.59 10.08 11.62
C LYS A 3 -48.30 10.91 11.76
N LEU A 4 -48.28 11.90 12.66
CA LEU A 4 -47.14 12.80 12.88
C LEU A 4 -46.00 12.12 13.66
N ILE A 5 -46.34 11.19 14.55
CA ILE A 5 -45.37 10.46 15.38
C ILE A 5 -44.56 9.48 14.51
N PHE A 6 -45.22 8.84 13.53
CA PHE A 6 -44.57 7.88 12.64
C PHE A 6 -43.56 8.52 11.68
N THR A 7 -43.84 9.75 11.22
CA THR A 7 -42.92 10.51 10.36
C THR A 7 -41.69 10.97 11.12
N PHE A 8 -41.85 11.35 12.39
CA PHE A 8 -40.74 11.76 13.24
C PHE A 8 -39.79 10.59 13.56
N LEU A 9 -40.33 9.39 13.79
CA LEU A 9 -39.53 8.19 14.05
C LEU A 9 -38.72 7.74 12.82
N LEU A 10 -39.29 7.86 11.61
CA LEU A 10 -38.61 7.54 10.36
C LEU A 10 -37.47 8.53 10.04
N LEU A 11 -37.64 9.80 10.39
CA LEU A 11 -36.58 10.81 10.24
C LEU A 11 -35.40 10.56 11.18
N LEU A 12 -35.67 10.12 12.41
CA LEU A 12 -34.65 9.75 13.40
C LEU A 12 -33.85 8.51 12.97
N LEU A 13 -34.50 7.52 12.35
CA LEU A 13 -33.79 6.34 11.83
C LEU A 13 -32.87 6.69 10.65
N ALA A 14 -33.31 7.59 9.76
CA ALA A 14 -32.53 8.01 8.59
C ALA A 14 -31.31 8.89 8.93
N LEU A 15 -31.24 9.48 10.12
CA LEU A 15 -30.10 10.29 10.57
C LEU A 15 -29.00 9.50 11.31
N THR A 16 -29.25 8.24 11.70
CA THR A 16 -28.27 7.44 12.44
C THR A 16 -26.96 7.11 11.71
N PRO A 17 -26.87 6.95 10.37
CA PRO A 17 -25.60 6.64 9.73
C PRO A 17 -24.64 7.83 9.63
N LEU A 18 -25.06 9.07 9.95
CA LEU A 18 -24.17 10.24 9.99
C LEU A 18 -23.40 10.39 11.32
N LEU A 19 -23.79 9.67 12.37
CA LEU A 19 -23.16 9.73 13.70
C LEU A 19 -22.21 8.57 13.99
N LEU A 20 -22.25 7.48 13.21
CA LEU A 20 -21.19 6.49 13.19
C LEU A 20 -20.10 6.96 12.23
N GLY A 21 -19.29 7.89 12.72
CA GLY A 21 -17.99 8.17 12.12
C GLY A 21 -17.28 6.85 11.87
N ALA A 22 -17.02 6.57 10.59
CA ALA A 22 -16.19 5.45 10.18
C ALA A 22 -14.89 5.55 10.99
N LYS A 23 -14.70 4.61 11.92
CA LYS A 23 -13.40 4.43 12.57
C LYS A 23 -12.44 4.07 11.45
N ASN A 24 -11.75 5.06 10.93
CA ASN A 24 -10.55 4.84 10.15
C ASN A 24 -9.64 4.02 11.05
N VAL A 25 -9.48 2.73 10.74
CA VAL A 25 -8.40 1.93 11.32
C VAL A 25 -7.14 2.44 10.65
N SER A 26 -6.62 3.56 11.18
CA SER A 26 -5.28 3.99 10.87
C SER A 26 -4.36 3.05 11.63
N ALA A 27 -3.89 2.00 10.96
CA ALA A 27 -2.70 1.30 11.40
C ALA A 27 -1.52 2.26 11.19
N MET A 28 -1.37 3.21 12.11
CA MET A 28 -0.18 4.02 12.24
C MET A 28 0.89 3.14 12.86
N CYS A 29 1.87 2.71 12.06
CA CYS A 29 3.13 2.21 12.57
C CYS A 29 3.90 3.42 13.14
N TYR A 30 3.51 3.87 14.34
CA TYR A 30 4.29 4.82 15.11
C TYR A 30 5.45 4.05 15.73
N GLY A 31 6.66 4.41 15.31
CA GLY A 31 7.89 3.87 15.86
C GLY A 31 8.12 4.36 17.29
N GLY A 32 8.73 3.47 18.08
CA GLY A 32 9.23 3.72 19.42
C GLY A 32 8.38 3.07 20.48
N TRP A 33 8.87 1.95 21.02
CA TRP A 33 9.16 1.71 22.43
C TRP A 33 9.18 0.20 22.68
N SER A 34 10.35 -0.33 23.01
CA SER A 34 10.46 -1.52 23.85
C SER A 34 11.56 -1.25 24.87
N ILE A 35 11.17 -0.65 26.00
CA ILE A 35 11.89 -0.84 27.26
C ILE A 35 11.45 -2.20 27.78
N GLY A 36 12.42 -3.07 28.02
CA GLY A 36 12.24 -4.41 28.55
C GLY A 36 13.59 -5.09 28.72
N GLU A 37 14.47 -4.47 29.51
CA GLU A 37 15.56 -5.19 30.19
C GLU A 37 14.96 -6.07 31.33
N PRO A 38 15.75 -6.89 32.05
CA PRO A 38 16.48 -8.06 31.59
C PRO A 38 16.21 -9.26 32.53
N SER A 39 16.38 -10.52 32.11
CA SER A 39 16.77 -11.63 33.03
C SER A 39 16.98 -12.96 32.30
N PRO A 40 17.82 -13.85 32.85
CA PRO A 40 19.08 -14.15 32.17
C PRO A 40 19.34 -15.66 32.03
N MET A 41 20.45 -15.93 31.35
CA MET A 41 21.30 -17.12 31.45
C MET A 41 20.82 -18.41 30.77
N GLY A 42 21.41 -18.59 29.59
CA GLY A 42 21.58 -19.86 28.88
C GLY A 42 22.59 -19.66 27.74
N ASP A 43 23.82 -19.34 28.11
CA ASP A 43 25.06 -19.44 27.30
C ASP A 43 25.08 -20.81 26.59
N THR A 44 25.32 -20.97 25.29
CA THR A 44 26.56 -20.65 24.58
C THR A 44 26.38 -20.58 23.05
N THR A 45 27.22 -19.73 22.43
CA THR A 45 27.74 -19.78 21.05
C THR A 45 26.83 -19.44 19.86
N ARG A 46 26.77 -18.13 19.57
CA ARG A 46 27.19 -17.48 18.30
C ARG A 46 27.38 -18.42 17.08
N ASP A 47 26.42 -18.37 16.16
CA ASP A 47 26.67 -17.95 14.78
C ASP A 47 25.37 -17.50 14.08
N SER A 48 25.30 -16.20 13.83
CA SER A 48 24.37 -15.48 12.97
C SER A 48 24.53 -15.98 11.53
N ASN A 49 23.51 -16.34 10.75
CA ASN A 49 22.27 -15.61 10.46
C ASN A 49 21.17 -16.62 10.15
N ILE A 50 20.29 -16.86 11.12
CA ILE A 50 19.08 -17.66 10.93
C ILE A 50 18.13 -16.86 10.04
N VAL A 51 17.88 -17.43 8.86
CA VAL A 51 16.69 -17.20 8.06
C VAL A 51 15.48 -17.26 8.98
N THR A 52 14.93 -16.10 9.34
CA THR A 52 13.58 -16.05 9.94
C THR A 52 12.61 -15.84 8.78
N ASP A 53 12.38 -16.95 8.08
CA ASP A 53 11.12 -17.25 7.43
C ASP A 53 10.04 -17.20 8.52
N GLU A 54 9.42 -16.04 8.75
CA GLU A 54 8.09 -16.01 9.36
C GLU A 54 7.05 -16.10 8.25
N HIS A 55 7.01 -17.27 7.61
CA HIS A 55 5.87 -17.73 6.84
C HIS A 55 4.78 -18.18 7.82
N SER A 56 4.11 -17.23 8.47
CA SER A 56 2.85 -17.55 9.16
C SER A 56 1.73 -17.55 8.12
N SER A 57 1.56 -18.69 7.46
CA SER A 57 0.44 -18.98 6.57
C SER A 57 -0.84 -19.17 7.38
N ILE A 58 -1.39 -18.07 7.89
CA ILE A 58 -2.78 -18.04 8.34
C ILE A 58 -3.63 -18.17 7.08
N LYS A 59 -4.31 -19.32 6.92
CA LYS A 59 -5.35 -19.50 5.89
C LYS A 59 -6.37 -18.36 6.03
N GLY A 60 -6.30 -17.38 5.13
CA GLY A 60 -7.14 -16.18 5.11
C GLY A 60 -6.59 -14.93 5.83
N GLY A 61 -5.32 -14.90 6.24
CA GLY A 61 -4.74 -13.80 7.01
C GLY A 61 -4.02 -12.76 6.16
N ALA A 62 -4.34 -11.48 6.40
CA ALA A 62 -3.61 -10.35 5.82
C ALA A 62 -2.15 -10.34 6.30
N THR A 63 -1.21 -10.41 5.36
CA THR A 63 0.22 -10.28 5.66
C THR A 63 0.57 -8.81 5.90
N ILE A 64 0.98 -8.46 7.12
CA ILE A 64 1.51 -7.13 7.43
C ILE A 64 3.03 -7.17 7.24
N GLU A 65 3.49 -6.80 6.04
CA GLU A 65 4.92 -6.62 5.78
C GLU A 65 5.35 -5.20 6.22
N CYS A 66 5.92 -5.08 7.42
CA CYS A 66 6.58 -3.87 7.90
C CYS A 66 8.05 -3.87 7.45
N GLY A 67 8.31 -3.50 6.19
CA GLY A 67 9.66 -3.39 5.65
C GLY A 67 10.22 -1.96 5.78
N GLY A 68 11.24 -1.77 6.61
CA GLY A 68 12.11 -0.59 6.53
C GLY A 68 12.81 -0.59 5.16
N GLY A 69 12.64 0.49 4.39
CA GLY A 69 13.25 0.64 3.06
C GLY A 69 12.26 0.79 1.89
N SER A 70 10.95 0.84 2.13
CA SER A 70 9.96 1.15 1.09
C SER A 70 9.46 2.60 1.18
N PRO A 71 9.26 3.29 0.04
CA PRO A 71 8.64 4.62 -0.01
C PRO A 71 7.30 4.63 0.71
N ARG A 72 7.02 5.72 1.43
CA ARG A 72 5.75 5.92 2.13
C ARG A 72 4.57 5.59 1.20
N GLY A 73 3.63 4.78 1.68
CA GLY A 73 2.43 4.39 0.92
C GLY A 73 2.63 3.24 -0.07
N TRP A 74 3.87 2.83 -0.39
CA TRP A 74 4.11 1.69 -1.29
C TRP A 74 3.49 0.39 -0.77
N GLY A 75 3.67 0.08 0.51
CA GLY A 75 3.08 -1.10 1.15
C GLY A 75 1.56 -1.14 1.07
N SER A 76 0.89 0.02 1.13
CA SER A 76 -0.58 0.14 0.97
C SER A 76 -1.02 -0.15 -0.47
N VAL A 77 -0.30 0.39 -1.46
CA VAL A 77 -0.60 0.12 -2.87
C VAL A 77 -0.34 -1.36 -3.18
N ARG A 78 0.74 -1.95 -2.66
CA ARG A 78 1.06 -3.36 -2.83
C ARG A 78 0.04 -4.29 -2.18
N SER A 79 -0.33 -4.05 -0.92
CA SER A 79 -1.29 -4.89 -0.17
C SER A 79 -2.70 -4.90 -0.79
N GLY A 80 -3.13 -3.79 -1.40
CA GLY A 80 -4.37 -3.78 -2.18
C GLY A 80 -4.24 -4.27 -3.63
N SER A 81 -3.11 -4.88 -3.98
CA SER A 81 -2.88 -5.49 -5.31
C SER A 81 -2.82 -7.01 -5.17
N THR A 82 -3.26 -7.72 -6.21
CA THR A 82 -3.18 -9.19 -6.27
C THR A 82 -1.85 -9.59 -6.88
N TYR A 83 -1.08 -10.44 -6.19
CA TYR A 83 0.13 -11.02 -6.77
C TYR A 83 -0.20 -11.86 -8.01
N SER A 84 0.64 -11.78 -9.04
CA SER A 84 0.50 -12.54 -10.28
C SER A 84 1.59 -13.59 -10.42
N HIS A 85 2.85 -13.17 -10.52
CA HIS A 85 4.00 -14.05 -10.71
C HIS A 85 5.30 -13.31 -10.41
N THR A 86 6.40 -14.06 -10.33
CA THR A 86 7.76 -13.52 -10.27
C THR A 86 8.48 -13.82 -11.58
N THR A 87 9.12 -12.83 -12.18
CA THR A 87 9.88 -13.02 -13.42
C THR A 87 11.16 -13.82 -13.16
N SER A 88 11.77 -14.38 -14.20
CA SER A 88 13.09 -15.07 -14.09
C SER A 88 14.20 -14.18 -13.53
N LYS A 89 14.04 -12.84 -13.62
CA LYS A 89 14.97 -11.84 -13.06
C LYS A 89 14.62 -11.46 -11.61
N GLY A 90 13.67 -12.14 -10.98
CA GLY A 90 13.23 -11.91 -9.60
C GLY A 90 12.34 -10.68 -9.41
N THR A 91 11.70 -10.16 -10.47
CA THR A 91 10.73 -9.06 -10.33
C THR A 91 9.36 -9.61 -9.98
N LYS A 92 8.78 -9.19 -8.85
CA LYS A 92 7.42 -9.54 -8.46
C LYS A 92 6.42 -8.69 -9.23
N ILE A 93 5.46 -9.32 -9.88
CA ILE A 93 4.40 -8.66 -10.65
C ILE A 93 3.09 -8.78 -9.88
N TYR A 94 2.41 -7.64 -9.71
CA TYR A 94 1.10 -7.50 -9.08
C TYR A 94 0.12 -6.87 -10.08
N ASN A 95 -1.16 -7.20 -9.93
CA ASN A 95 -2.26 -6.61 -10.69
C ASN A 95 -3.18 -5.84 -9.73
N ARG A 96 -3.64 -4.67 -10.16
CA ARG A 96 -4.57 -3.82 -9.41
C ARG A 96 -5.63 -3.27 -10.35
N SER A 97 -6.89 -3.20 -9.90
CA SER A 97 -7.98 -2.67 -10.70
C SER A 97 -8.03 -1.14 -10.70
N GLY A 98 -8.74 -0.57 -11.68
CA GLY A 98 -9.04 0.86 -11.76
C GLY A 98 -8.20 1.63 -12.79
N GLY A 99 -7.40 0.92 -13.59
CA GLY A 99 -6.68 1.46 -14.74
C GLY A 99 -5.88 2.74 -14.46
N SER A 100 -5.85 3.62 -15.47
CA SER A 100 -5.07 4.87 -15.44
C SER A 100 -5.46 5.80 -14.29
N SER A 101 -6.75 5.92 -13.98
CA SER A 101 -7.22 6.82 -12.91
C SER A 101 -6.67 6.39 -11.56
N ARG A 102 -6.76 5.09 -11.24
CA ARG A 102 -6.24 4.57 -9.98
C ARG A 102 -4.73 4.63 -9.92
N ALA A 103 -4.03 4.28 -11.00
CA ALA A 103 -2.56 4.41 -11.07
C ALA A 103 -2.09 5.84 -10.79
N ASN A 104 -2.78 6.83 -11.37
CA ASN A 104 -2.49 8.24 -11.18
C ASN A 104 -2.73 8.65 -9.72
N SER A 105 -3.86 8.28 -9.13
CA SER A 105 -4.14 8.55 -7.71
C SER A 105 -3.11 7.91 -6.79
N ASP A 106 -2.78 6.64 -7.01
CA ASP A 106 -1.81 5.92 -6.19
C ASP A 106 -0.41 6.54 -6.31
N PHE A 107 0.00 6.94 -7.51
CA PHE A 107 1.29 7.61 -7.69
C PHE A 107 1.35 8.99 -7.05
N TRP A 108 0.36 9.86 -7.28
CA TRP A 108 0.43 11.25 -6.81
C TRP A 108 0.12 11.41 -5.34
N ASN A 109 -0.94 10.74 -4.87
CA ASN A 109 -1.55 11.00 -3.57
C ASN A 109 -1.12 9.99 -2.50
N THR A 110 -0.87 8.73 -2.89
CA THR A 110 -0.55 7.66 -1.93
C THR A 110 0.96 7.48 -1.76
N VAL A 111 1.69 7.26 -2.86
CA VAL A 111 3.11 6.92 -2.81
C VAL A 111 3.97 8.16 -2.75
N SER A 112 4.69 8.33 -1.64
CA SER A 112 5.58 9.46 -1.35
C SER A 112 4.99 10.80 -1.83
N PRO A 113 3.84 11.22 -1.27
CA PRO A 113 3.27 12.53 -1.60
C PRO A 113 4.26 13.63 -1.18
N GLY A 114 4.39 14.65 -2.01
CA GLY A 114 5.36 15.73 -1.82
C GLY A 114 6.80 15.42 -2.27
N ALA A 115 7.11 14.19 -2.68
CA ALA A 115 8.41 13.90 -3.30
C ALA A 115 8.56 14.62 -4.64
N SER A 116 9.75 15.17 -4.90
CA SER A 116 10.09 15.72 -6.21
C SER A 116 9.99 14.65 -7.29
N TYR A 117 9.68 15.07 -8.51
CA TYR A 117 9.55 14.16 -9.64
C TYR A 117 10.10 14.74 -10.94
N LYS A 118 10.45 13.85 -11.86
CA LYS A 118 10.78 14.17 -13.25
C LYS A 118 9.83 13.45 -14.20
N LYS A 119 9.49 14.09 -15.31
CA LYS A 119 8.67 13.54 -16.39
C LYS A 119 9.55 13.25 -17.60
N TYR A 120 9.38 12.08 -18.17
CA TYR A 120 10.04 11.64 -19.39
C TYR A 120 8.98 11.26 -20.40
N VAL A 121 8.95 11.93 -21.54
CA VAL A 121 8.05 11.62 -22.66
C VAL A 121 8.87 10.92 -23.72
N LYS A 122 8.42 9.75 -24.18
CA LYS A 122 9.04 9.02 -25.28
C LYS A 122 8.45 9.45 -26.62
N TYR A 123 9.16 9.15 -27.71
CA TYR A 123 8.70 9.45 -29.08
C TYR A 123 7.35 8.80 -29.42
N ASP A 124 7.05 7.63 -28.85
CA ASP A 124 5.77 6.93 -29.03
C ASP A 124 4.61 7.55 -28.23
N GLY A 125 4.84 8.67 -27.55
CA GLY A 125 3.84 9.36 -26.72
C GLY A 125 3.60 8.71 -25.35
N SER A 126 4.27 7.59 -25.03
CA SER A 126 4.26 7.05 -23.67
C SER A 126 5.02 7.97 -22.72
N THR A 127 4.61 8.00 -21.45
CA THR A 127 5.19 8.87 -20.44
C THR A 127 5.63 8.07 -19.22
N THR A 128 6.80 8.38 -18.68
CA THR A 128 7.26 7.88 -17.38
C THR A 128 7.48 9.05 -16.43
N PHE A 129 6.83 9.00 -15.26
CA PHE A 129 7.11 9.90 -14.14
C PHE A 129 8.00 9.16 -13.15
N VAL A 130 9.01 9.83 -12.59
CA VAL A 130 9.90 9.24 -11.58
C VAL A 130 9.92 10.15 -10.37
N LYS A 131 9.46 9.63 -9.22
CA LYS A 131 9.61 10.26 -7.91
C LYS A 131 10.92 9.83 -7.28
N PHE A 132 11.55 10.75 -6.54
CA PHE A 132 12.84 10.55 -5.87
C PHE A 132 12.71 10.65 -4.33
N PRO A 133 11.96 9.76 -3.67
CA PRO A 133 11.92 9.73 -2.22
C PRO A 133 13.23 9.11 -1.67
N LYS A 134 13.52 9.30 -0.39
CA LYS A 134 14.79 8.88 0.24
C LYS A 134 15.00 7.36 0.18
N GLU A 135 13.92 6.59 0.15
CA GLU A 135 13.89 5.13 0.15
C GLU A 135 14.15 4.54 -1.25
N GLY A 136 14.15 5.37 -2.30
CA GLY A 136 14.46 4.96 -3.66
C GLY A 136 13.37 5.28 -4.67
N ASN A 137 13.73 5.24 -5.95
CA ASN A 137 12.91 5.81 -7.01
C ASN A 137 11.63 5.01 -7.26
N VAL A 138 10.50 5.72 -7.30
CA VAL A 138 9.20 5.19 -7.71
C VAL A 138 8.90 5.67 -9.11
N ARG A 139 8.61 4.75 -10.03
CA ARG A 139 8.29 5.09 -11.42
C ARG A 139 6.82 4.83 -11.71
N TYR A 140 6.16 5.78 -12.37
CA TYR A 140 4.85 5.61 -12.97
C TYR A 140 4.97 5.63 -14.49
N TYR A 141 4.74 4.49 -15.12
CA TYR A 141 4.63 4.38 -16.57
C TYR A 141 3.18 4.51 -17.01
N LYS A 142 2.93 5.35 -18.00
CA LYS A 142 1.66 5.50 -18.72
C LYS A 142 1.92 5.23 -20.20
N SER A 143 1.29 4.19 -20.75
CA SER A 143 1.32 3.93 -22.18
C SER A 143 0.65 5.08 -22.95
N HIS A 144 0.98 5.24 -24.23
CA HIS A 144 0.32 6.23 -25.09
C HIS A 144 -1.20 6.03 -25.13
N SER A 145 -1.64 4.77 -25.23
CA SER A 145 -3.06 4.39 -25.16
C SER A 145 -3.70 4.61 -23.78
N GLY A 146 -2.90 4.79 -22.72
CA GLY A 146 -3.37 4.85 -21.34
C GLY A 146 -3.91 3.52 -20.77
N GLN A 147 -3.92 2.44 -21.56
CA GLN A 147 -4.53 1.16 -21.19
C GLN A 147 -3.64 0.27 -20.31
N GLU A 148 -2.33 0.54 -20.24
CA GLU A 148 -1.40 -0.28 -19.44
C GLU A 148 -0.54 0.55 -18.47
N PRO A 149 -1.16 1.27 -17.54
CA PRO A 149 -0.41 2.01 -16.54
C PRO A 149 0.27 1.05 -15.55
N SER A 150 1.45 1.40 -15.07
CA SER A 150 2.10 0.64 -14.02
C SER A 150 2.96 1.47 -13.08
N LEU A 151 3.04 1.05 -11.83
CA LEU A 151 3.96 1.59 -10.83
C LEU A 151 5.10 0.61 -10.57
N TRP A 152 6.31 1.14 -10.40
CA TRP A 152 7.56 0.40 -10.18
C TRP A 152 8.30 0.95 -8.97
N PHE A 153 8.75 0.07 -8.10
CA PHE A 153 9.72 0.36 -7.04
C PHE A 153 10.55 -0.90 -6.76
N GLY A 154 11.88 -0.75 -6.66
CA GLY A 154 12.78 -1.89 -6.48
C GLY A 154 12.54 -3.02 -7.49
N LYS A 155 12.30 -4.24 -7.00
CA LYS A 155 11.97 -5.43 -7.80
C LYS A 155 10.46 -5.70 -7.86
N GLU A 156 9.61 -4.69 -7.72
CA GLU A 156 8.16 -4.86 -7.72
C GLU A 156 7.50 -4.00 -8.80
N LYS A 157 6.56 -4.60 -9.54
CA LYS A 157 5.72 -3.96 -10.56
C LYS A 157 4.25 -4.13 -10.21
N ILE A 158 3.51 -3.04 -10.13
CA ILE A 158 2.04 -3.04 -10.02
C ILE A 158 1.48 -2.63 -11.38
N ARG A 159 0.78 -3.54 -12.06
CA ARG A 159 0.07 -3.30 -13.32
C ARG A 159 -1.38 -2.94 -13.02
N TYR A 160 -1.84 -1.84 -13.59
CA TYR A 160 -3.22 -1.41 -13.42
C TYR A 160 -4.04 -1.90 -14.61
N LYS A 161 -5.15 -2.56 -14.32
CA LYS A 161 -6.10 -3.10 -15.31
C LYS A 161 -7.44 -2.40 -15.18
#